data_AF-F7X6N9-F1
#
_entry.id   AF-F7X6N9-F1
#
_cell.length_a   1.000
_cell.length_b   1.000
_cell.length_c   1.000
_cell.angle_alpha   90.00
_cell.angle_beta   90.00
_cell.angle_gamma   90.00
#
_symmetry.space_group_name_H-M   'P 1'
#
loop_
_entity.id
_entity.type
_entity.pdbx_description
1 polymer ?
#
loop_
_entity_poly.entity_id
_entity_poly.type
_entity_poly.pdbx_seq_one_letter_code
_entity_poly.pdbx_strand_id
1 'polypeptide(L)'
;MNEAGDPEVQADSRSKAFFNGKIFKISTPMVSPGCKITSNYQEGTQETYHVPCPHCHELQELRWENMRDHIDPEHPEQAHFVCIRCGCEIHEHHREWMVKPENGAKWVAKYPDRGRRHRSFRIWMAYSPFERWENLAREWLTVQAGGPENREKGSGAEQTFWNDWLGLAFEADNKAIDWEVLRDRAEDHGFQRGVIPAEALALVLGMDVQGDRVEWLLVGYGRNRYRAVIDHGVVDHRAGSHLADAKEHSGHISEPEVRAALDRLLQREWLDDAGRKRTADRVAIDGNAYTDDVWNWVRKHPKSRVIMVRGGNTEAAPPIVQTKEYDRKGKPKKQKWSSRFFTFNASAFKIRLYRDYKKDDPEQAGYMRFAHGFGDDFYQQATSEARVPEKTRSGHTRYVWKLSEGKRNEIIDMLNQSLAGAYRWGVPYWTDEEWDAIADRLGRLEAPQQGDLEDRLNQIAVKTEPAAGQSAAAEQQSPLVAAALARAARAAQRNR
;
A
#
# COMPACT_ATOMS: atom_id res chain seq x y z
N MET A 1 -29.55 -13.42 27.99
CA MET A 1 -29.58 -12.02 28.46
C MET A 1 -30.45 -12.00 29.71
N ASN A 2 -29.91 -11.62 30.85
CA ASN A 2 -30.67 -11.42 32.08
C ASN A 2 -31.54 -10.16 31.94
N GLU A 3 -32.76 -10.19 32.47
CA GLU A 3 -33.74 -9.06 32.38
C GLU A 3 -33.23 -7.74 32.97
N ALA A 4 -32.10 -7.77 33.69
CA ALA A 4 -31.50 -6.62 34.36
C ALA A 4 -30.76 -5.64 33.41
N GLY A 5 -30.47 -6.01 32.16
CA GLY A 5 -29.74 -5.16 31.19
C GLY A 5 -28.22 -5.40 31.18
N ASP A 6 -27.48 -4.58 30.43
CA ASP A 6 -26.03 -4.76 30.19
C ASP A 6 -25.18 -4.58 31.47
N PRO A 7 -24.41 -5.60 31.91
CA PRO A 7 -23.57 -5.52 33.10
C PRO A 7 -22.56 -4.37 33.10
N GLU A 8 -22.03 -3.98 31.94
CA GLU A 8 -21.08 -2.88 31.82
C GLU A 8 -21.76 -1.53 32.11
N VAL A 9 -22.96 -1.32 31.54
CA VAL A 9 -23.78 -0.13 31.78
C VAL A 9 -24.20 -0.05 33.26
N GLN A 10 -24.51 -1.19 33.88
CA GLN A 10 -24.82 -1.23 35.30
C GLN A 10 -23.62 -0.86 36.18
N ALA A 11 -22.43 -1.36 35.85
CA ALA A 11 -21.19 -1.01 36.57
C ALA A 11 -20.90 0.50 36.44
N ASP A 12 -20.96 1.04 35.23
CA ASP A 12 -20.78 2.47 34.96
C ASP A 12 -21.82 3.33 35.72
N SER A 13 -23.07 2.87 35.79
CA SER A 13 -24.14 3.55 36.54
C SER A 13 -23.89 3.55 38.05
N ARG A 14 -23.42 2.43 38.62
CA ARG A 14 -23.09 2.34 40.06
C ARG A 14 -21.92 3.23 40.44
N SER A 15 -20.95 3.43 39.53
CA SER A 15 -19.84 4.35 39.76
C SER A 15 -20.26 5.81 39.90
N LYS A 16 -21.46 6.21 39.41
CA LYS A 16 -21.98 7.59 39.54
C LYS A 16 -22.19 8.03 40.98
N ALA A 17 -22.29 7.09 41.93
CA ALA A 17 -22.35 7.42 43.36
C ALA A 17 -21.06 8.09 43.87
N PHE A 18 -19.94 7.96 43.15
CA PHE A 18 -18.65 8.52 43.51
C PHE A 18 -18.27 9.64 42.54
N PHE A 19 -18.29 10.90 43.01
CA PHE A 19 -18.02 12.07 42.16
C PHE A 19 -16.63 12.08 41.51
N ASN A 20 -15.65 11.40 42.11
CA ASN A 20 -14.28 11.23 41.62
C ASN A 20 -13.98 9.79 41.14
N GLY A 21 -15.02 9.02 40.86
CA GLY A 21 -14.90 7.63 40.39
C GLY A 21 -14.12 7.55 39.07
N LYS A 22 -13.27 6.53 38.97
CA LYS A 22 -12.58 6.17 37.73
C LYS A 22 -13.12 4.85 37.23
N ILE A 23 -13.52 4.81 35.96
CA ILE A 23 -13.95 3.59 35.29
C ILE A 23 -12.77 3.10 34.45
N PHE A 24 -12.31 1.88 34.71
CA PHE A 24 -11.23 1.24 33.96
C PHE A 24 -11.78 0.00 33.27
N LYS A 25 -11.70 -0.01 31.94
CA LYS A 25 -12.14 -1.13 31.09
C LYS A 25 -10.90 -1.73 30.43
N ILE A 26 -10.67 -3.02 30.65
CA ILE A 26 -9.57 -3.78 30.07
C ILE A 26 -10.12 -5.11 29.55
N SER A 27 -9.78 -5.45 28.31
CA SER A 27 -10.18 -6.71 27.70
C SER A 27 -9.34 -6.97 26.45
N THR A 28 -9.22 -8.23 26.06
CA THR A 28 -8.71 -8.60 24.73
C THR A 28 -9.81 -8.33 23.71
N PRO A 29 -9.52 -7.62 22.61
CA PRO A 29 -10.50 -7.47 21.55
C PRO A 29 -10.82 -8.83 20.94
N MET A 30 -12.10 -9.08 20.67
CA MET A 30 -12.60 -10.35 20.15
C MET A 30 -13.01 -10.18 18.68
N VAL A 31 -14.26 -10.46 18.34
CA VAL A 31 -14.76 -10.41 16.96
C VAL A 31 -15.44 -9.06 16.67
N SER A 32 -15.16 -8.48 15.51
CA SER A 32 -15.87 -7.32 14.96
C SER A 32 -16.79 -7.75 13.79
N PRO A 33 -18.01 -7.18 13.65
CA PRO A 33 -18.67 -6.22 14.55
C PRO A 33 -19.15 -6.86 15.86
N GLY A 34 -19.27 -6.06 16.93
CA GLY A 34 -19.79 -6.50 18.25
C GLY A 34 -18.77 -6.54 19.40
N CYS A 35 -17.49 -6.24 19.13
CA CYS A 35 -16.47 -6.17 20.16
C CYS A 35 -16.59 -4.88 21.00
N LYS A 36 -17.15 -4.99 22.21
CA LYS A 36 -17.38 -3.85 23.13
C LYS A 36 -16.12 -3.09 23.49
N ILE A 37 -15.01 -3.77 23.75
CA ILE A 37 -13.74 -3.10 24.09
C ILE A 37 -13.19 -2.31 22.90
N THR A 38 -13.38 -2.81 21.67
CA THR A 38 -13.00 -2.10 20.44
C THR A 38 -13.85 -0.85 20.26
N SER A 39 -15.17 -0.92 20.49
CA SER A 39 -16.05 0.26 20.44
C SER A 39 -15.67 1.29 21.51
N ASN A 40 -15.44 0.87 22.76
CA ASN A 40 -14.93 1.75 23.81
C ASN A 40 -13.59 2.39 23.40
N TYR A 41 -12.65 1.62 22.83
CA TYR A 41 -11.39 2.16 22.34
C TYR A 41 -11.60 3.25 21.28
N GLN A 42 -12.48 2.98 20.30
CA GLN A 42 -12.79 3.90 19.21
C GLN A 42 -13.43 5.22 19.69
N GLU A 43 -14.24 5.18 20.75
CA GLU A 43 -14.86 6.36 21.36
C GLU A 43 -13.88 7.26 22.14
N GLY A 44 -12.74 6.71 22.59
CA GLY A 44 -11.73 7.44 23.36
C GLY A 44 -10.61 8.09 22.52
N THR A 45 -9.49 8.43 23.18
CA THR A 45 -8.31 9.08 22.59
C THR A 45 -7.54 8.26 21.58
N GLN A 46 -7.74 6.94 21.55
CA GLN A 46 -7.07 5.98 20.68
C GLN A 46 -5.53 6.10 20.75
N GLU A 47 -5.00 6.03 21.96
CA GLU A 47 -3.56 6.14 22.22
C GLU A 47 -2.84 4.85 21.83
N THR A 48 -1.78 4.99 21.04
CA THR A 48 -0.82 3.92 20.74
C THR A 48 0.52 4.26 21.37
N TYR A 49 1.29 3.24 21.75
CA TYR A 49 2.60 3.43 22.36
C TYR A 49 3.65 3.60 21.27
N HIS A 50 4.31 4.76 21.22
CA HIS A 50 5.40 5.04 20.29
C HIS A 50 6.74 4.84 20.99
N VAL A 51 7.68 4.21 20.30
CA VAL A 51 9.01 3.90 20.79
C VAL A 51 10.08 4.53 19.90
N PRO A 52 11.19 5.03 20.47
CA PRO A 52 12.32 5.55 19.71
C PRO A 52 13.01 4.44 18.92
N CYS A 53 13.40 4.74 17.69
CA CYS A 53 14.39 3.94 17.00
C CYS A 53 15.72 3.94 17.79
N PRO A 54 16.37 2.79 18.05
CA PRO A 54 17.66 2.73 18.75
C PRO A 54 18.82 3.38 18.01
N HIS A 55 18.64 3.71 16.72
CA HIS A 55 19.69 4.29 15.87
C HIS A 55 19.47 5.79 15.59
N CYS A 56 18.23 6.20 15.26
CA CYS A 56 17.92 7.60 14.91
C CYS A 56 16.98 8.32 15.91
N HIS A 57 16.51 7.61 16.94
CA HIS A 57 15.57 8.11 17.96
C HIS A 57 14.21 8.59 17.45
N GLU A 58 13.86 8.36 16.17
CA GLU A 58 12.52 8.68 15.67
C GLU A 58 11.44 7.86 16.40
N LEU A 59 10.39 8.54 16.85
CA LEU A 59 9.30 7.92 17.58
C LEU A 59 8.29 7.29 16.62
N GLN A 60 8.14 5.97 16.70
CA GLN A 60 7.25 5.21 15.83
C GLN A 60 6.43 4.19 16.61
N GLU A 61 5.25 3.88 16.09
CA GLU A 61 4.48 2.71 16.52
C GLU A 61 5.12 1.46 15.89
N LEU A 62 5.33 0.41 16.69
CA LEU A 62 5.58 -0.93 16.18
C LEU A 62 4.31 -1.45 15.51
N ARG A 63 4.21 -1.27 14.19
CA ARG A 63 3.09 -1.74 13.38
C ARG A 63 3.33 -3.14 12.88
N TRP A 64 2.34 -4.03 12.99
CA TRP A 64 2.48 -5.43 12.59
C TRP A 64 3.00 -5.59 11.16
N GLU A 65 2.49 -4.80 10.24
CA GLU A 65 2.87 -4.88 8.83
C GLU A 65 4.27 -4.37 8.55
N ASN A 66 4.93 -3.74 9.52
CA ASN A 66 6.33 -3.40 9.42
C ASN A 66 7.17 -4.67 9.64
N MET A 67 6.92 -5.44 10.70
CA MET A 67 7.60 -6.72 10.91
C MET A 67 7.21 -7.78 9.88
N ARG A 68 5.90 -7.98 9.65
CA ARG A 68 5.36 -9.03 8.76
C ARG A 68 5.99 -9.02 7.37
N ASP A 69 6.20 -7.83 6.81
CA ASP A 69 6.70 -7.67 5.44
C ASP A 69 8.21 -7.99 5.32
N HIS A 70 8.90 -8.24 6.44
CA HIS A 70 10.31 -8.60 6.56
C HIS A 70 10.55 -9.97 7.23
N ILE A 71 9.48 -10.72 7.52
CA ILE A 71 9.64 -12.09 8.04
C ILE A 71 10.22 -12.95 6.93
N ASP A 72 11.37 -13.56 7.20
CA ASP A 72 11.90 -14.66 6.41
C ASP A 72 11.28 -15.98 6.90
N PRO A 73 10.50 -16.70 6.08
CA PRO A 73 9.93 -17.99 6.47
C PRO A 73 10.98 -19.05 6.83
N GLU A 74 12.19 -18.96 6.27
CA GLU A 74 13.29 -19.90 6.56
C GLU A 74 14.04 -19.53 7.85
N HIS A 75 13.98 -18.25 8.25
CA HIS A 75 14.71 -17.68 9.39
C HIS A 75 13.81 -16.84 10.32
N PRO A 76 12.74 -17.41 10.90
CA PRO A 76 11.83 -16.67 11.78
C PRO A 76 12.49 -16.10 13.04
N GLU A 77 13.63 -16.64 13.47
CA GLU A 77 14.44 -16.10 14.56
C GLU A 77 15.03 -14.71 14.27
N GLN A 78 15.07 -14.30 13.00
CA GLN A 78 15.56 -12.99 12.56
C GLN A 78 14.46 -11.93 12.49
N ALA A 79 13.24 -12.24 12.97
CA ALA A 79 12.13 -11.29 12.97
C ALA A 79 12.50 -9.96 13.66
N HIS A 80 12.29 -8.86 12.94
CA HIS A 80 12.67 -7.51 13.35
C HIS A 80 11.67 -6.48 12.82
N PHE A 81 11.74 -5.26 13.33
CA PHE A 81 11.07 -4.10 12.74
C PHE A 81 12.08 -3.28 11.94
N VAL A 82 11.64 -2.58 10.91
CA VAL A 82 12.46 -1.61 10.16
C VAL A 82 12.05 -0.20 10.54
N CYS A 83 13.01 0.67 10.88
CA CYS A 83 12.67 2.04 11.25
C CYS A 83 12.03 2.81 10.09
N ILE A 84 10.89 3.46 10.34
CA ILE A 84 10.17 4.25 9.33
C ILE A 84 10.98 5.45 8.81
N ARG A 85 11.89 6.00 9.63
CA ARG A 85 12.70 7.15 9.23
C ARG A 85 14.01 6.75 8.58
N CYS A 86 14.84 5.94 9.23
CA CYS A 86 16.22 5.67 8.77
C CYS A 86 16.43 4.28 8.17
N GLY A 87 15.39 3.43 8.11
CA GLY A 87 15.45 2.12 7.47
C GLY A 87 16.32 1.07 8.18
N CYS A 88 16.86 1.35 9.36
CA CYS A 88 17.66 0.38 10.10
C CYS A 88 16.80 -0.77 10.65
N GLU A 89 17.42 -1.93 10.83
CA GLU A 89 16.83 -3.06 11.53
C GLU A 89 16.81 -2.82 13.05
N ILE A 90 15.62 -2.97 13.63
CA ILE A 90 15.37 -2.93 15.06
C ILE A 90 15.09 -4.37 15.46
N HIS A 91 16.10 -5.01 16.03
CA HIS A 91 16.01 -6.36 16.58
C HIS A 91 15.50 -6.38 18.03
N GLU A 92 15.06 -7.56 18.46
CA GLU A 92 14.46 -7.86 19.76
C GLU A 92 15.28 -7.31 20.96
N HIS A 93 16.61 -7.39 20.89
CA HIS A 93 17.47 -6.91 21.98
C HIS A 93 17.36 -5.40 22.24
N HIS A 94 16.89 -4.62 21.27
CA HIS A 94 16.62 -3.19 21.46
C HIS A 94 15.31 -2.92 22.22
N ARG A 95 14.41 -3.90 22.30
CA ARG A 95 13.06 -3.73 22.85
C ARG A 95 13.09 -3.19 24.28
N GLU A 96 13.91 -3.78 25.14
CA GLU A 96 13.99 -3.38 26.54
C GLU A 96 14.40 -1.91 26.70
N TRP A 97 15.32 -1.44 25.86
CA TRP A 97 15.72 -0.04 25.84
C TRP A 97 14.59 0.84 25.28
N MET A 98 14.03 0.50 24.12
CA MET A 98 13.11 1.40 23.42
C MET A 98 11.74 1.51 24.08
N VAL A 99 11.30 0.56 24.91
CA VAL A 99 9.99 0.67 25.59
C VAL A 99 10.02 1.59 26.82
N LYS A 100 11.21 1.97 27.31
CA LYS A 100 11.36 2.78 28.53
C LYS A 100 11.03 4.25 28.24
N PRO A 101 10.14 4.89 29.03
CA PRO A 101 9.83 6.30 28.88
C PRO A 101 11.05 7.23 28.98
N GLU A 102 12.06 6.85 29.77
CA GLU A 102 13.33 7.61 29.88
C GLU A 102 14.04 7.79 28.54
N ASN A 103 13.83 6.86 27.60
CA ASN A 103 14.44 6.90 26.27
C ASN A 103 13.55 7.64 25.25
N GLY A 104 12.42 8.21 25.68
CA GLY A 104 11.49 8.98 24.85
C GLY A 104 10.22 8.24 24.45
N ALA A 105 10.08 6.97 24.83
CA ALA A 105 8.88 6.18 24.57
C ALA A 105 7.66 6.81 25.23
N LYS A 106 6.55 6.91 24.51
CA LYS A 106 5.35 7.58 25.03
C LYS A 106 4.08 7.16 24.32
N TRP A 107 2.96 7.31 25.03
CA TRP A 107 1.64 7.25 24.43
C TRP A 107 1.38 8.47 23.55
N VAL A 108 0.88 8.23 22.34
CA VAL A 108 0.50 9.28 21.38
C VAL A 108 -0.99 9.13 21.09
N ALA A 109 -1.76 10.16 21.43
CA ALA A 109 -3.21 10.19 21.20
C ALA A 109 -3.51 10.59 19.76
N LYS A 110 -4.30 9.76 19.06
CA LYS A 110 -4.86 10.13 17.76
C LYS A 110 -5.91 11.23 17.91
N TYR A 111 -6.74 11.15 18.95
CA TYR A 111 -7.81 12.12 19.21
C TYR A 111 -7.67 12.74 20.62
N PRO A 112 -6.69 13.64 20.84
CA PRO A 112 -6.37 14.17 22.16
C PRO A 112 -7.54 14.88 22.85
N ASP A 113 -8.42 15.53 22.08
CA ASP A 113 -9.58 16.27 22.61
C ASP A 113 -10.58 15.37 23.35
N ARG A 114 -10.64 14.08 23.01
CA ARG A 114 -11.50 13.09 23.68
C ARG A 114 -11.01 12.76 25.09
N GLY A 115 -9.74 13.06 25.40
CA GLY A 115 -9.08 12.70 26.66
C GLY A 115 -9.65 13.37 27.90
N ARG A 116 -10.42 14.46 27.74
CA ARG A 116 -11.15 15.08 28.86
C ARG A 116 -12.22 14.16 29.44
N ARG A 117 -12.80 13.28 28.61
CA ARG A 117 -13.90 12.39 28.99
C ARG A 117 -13.48 10.92 28.99
N HIS A 118 -12.73 10.49 27.98
CA HIS A 118 -12.42 9.09 27.76
C HIS A 118 -11.02 8.96 27.15
N ARG A 119 -10.07 8.44 27.95
CA ARG A 119 -8.77 8.01 27.45
C ARG A 119 -8.82 6.53 27.14
N SER A 120 -8.41 6.16 25.93
CA SER A 120 -8.35 4.77 25.49
C SER A 120 -6.97 4.46 24.94
N PHE A 121 -6.49 3.24 25.18
CA PHE A 121 -5.12 2.83 24.91
C PHE A 121 -5.12 1.47 24.22
N ARG A 122 -4.19 1.27 23.29
CA ARG A 122 -3.93 -0.02 22.65
C ARG A 122 -2.46 -0.36 22.70
N ILE A 123 -2.18 -1.58 23.15
CA ILE A 123 -0.85 -2.20 23.12
C ILE A 123 -1.01 -3.66 22.69
N TRP A 124 0.06 -4.26 22.19
CA TRP A 124 0.06 -5.63 21.65
C TRP A 124 1.37 -6.35 21.95
N MET A 125 1.46 -7.63 21.59
CA MET A 125 2.52 -8.53 22.06
C MET A 125 3.93 -8.10 21.66
N ALA A 126 4.10 -7.32 20.59
CA ALA A 126 5.42 -6.80 20.21
C ALA A 126 6.11 -5.96 21.29
N TYR A 127 5.34 -5.36 22.22
CA TYR A 127 5.87 -4.58 23.34
C TYR A 127 6.07 -5.40 24.63
N SER A 128 5.54 -6.63 24.68
CA SER A 128 5.52 -7.44 25.91
C SER A 128 6.90 -8.03 26.22
N PRO A 129 7.45 -7.86 27.44
CA PRO A 129 8.71 -8.49 27.81
C PRO A 129 8.60 -10.03 27.96
N PHE A 130 7.38 -10.56 27.99
CA PHE A 130 7.12 -11.98 28.24
C PHE A 130 7.13 -12.85 26.98
N GLU A 131 7.25 -12.23 25.80
CA GLU A 131 7.18 -12.93 24.53
C GLU A 131 8.30 -12.52 23.58
N ARG A 132 8.65 -13.39 22.63
CA ARG A 132 9.70 -13.14 21.65
C ARG A 132 9.10 -12.85 20.28
N TRP A 133 9.67 -11.92 19.53
CA TRP A 133 9.29 -11.65 18.14
C TRP A 133 9.49 -12.85 17.24
N GLU A 134 10.44 -13.72 17.54
CA GLU A 134 10.58 -15.03 16.89
C GLU A 134 9.29 -15.85 17.01
N ASN A 135 8.69 -15.94 18.20
CA ASN A 135 7.47 -16.72 18.41
C ASN A 135 6.28 -16.07 17.71
N LEU A 136 6.18 -14.73 17.75
CA LEU A 136 5.19 -13.98 16.96
C LEU A 136 5.31 -14.32 15.47
N ALA A 137 6.53 -14.36 14.93
CA ALA A 137 6.77 -14.71 13.53
C ALA A 137 6.44 -16.18 13.25
N ARG A 138 6.81 -17.12 14.12
CA ARG A 138 6.48 -18.55 14.00
C ARG A 138 4.98 -18.80 14.05
N GLU A 139 4.25 -18.14 14.94
CA GLU A 139 2.79 -18.25 15.01
C GLU A 139 2.15 -17.70 13.74
N TRP A 140 2.63 -16.57 13.23
CA TRP A 140 2.16 -16.05 11.95
C TRP A 140 2.38 -17.05 10.80
N LEU A 141 3.56 -17.67 10.72
CA LEU A 141 3.87 -18.68 9.70
C LEU A 141 2.98 -19.93 9.87
N THR A 142 2.67 -20.34 11.10
CA THR A 142 1.74 -21.44 11.39
C THR A 142 0.30 -21.11 10.95
N VAL A 143 -0.16 -19.89 11.21
CA VAL A 143 -1.47 -19.39 10.73
C VAL A 143 -1.51 -19.40 9.19
N GLN A 144 -0.45 -18.92 8.53
CA GLN A 144 -0.33 -18.94 7.06
C GLN A 144 -0.27 -20.35 6.47
N ALA A 145 0.30 -21.32 7.19
CA ALA A 145 0.35 -22.71 6.78
C ALA A 145 -0.99 -23.46 6.94
N GLY A 146 -2.01 -22.83 7.55
CA GLY A 146 -3.31 -23.45 7.83
C GLY A 146 -3.21 -24.51 8.93
N GLY A 147 -2.55 -24.17 10.05
CA GLY A 147 -2.30 -25.04 11.21
C GLY A 147 -3.52 -25.83 11.71
N PRO A 148 -3.29 -26.85 12.57
CA PRO A 148 -4.30 -27.85 12.93
C PRO A 148 -5.58 -27.19 13.47
N GLU A 149 -6.62 -27.20 12.66
CA GLU A 149 -7.92 -26.63 13.00
C GLU A 149 -8.51 -27.33 14.23
N ASN A 150 -9.00 -26.55 15.18
CA ASN A 150 -10.08 -27.03 16.03
C ASN A 150 -11.33 -27.15 15.15
N ARG A 151 -11.61 -28.39 14.72
CA ARG A 151 -12.62 -28.81 13.74
C ARG A 151 -14.05 -28.30 13.96
N GLU A 152 -14.35 -27.72 15.12
CA GLU A 152 -15.68 -27.21 15.46
C GLU A 152 -15.89 -25.71 15.18
N LYS A 153 -14.81 -24.94 14.92
CA LYS A 153 -14.88 -23.50 14.66
C LYS A 153 -13.88 -23.10 13.57
N GLY A 154 -14.24 -23.30 12.30
CA GLY A 154 -13.45 -22.79 11.17
C GLY A 154 -13.20 -21.28 11.35
N SER A 155 -11.93 -20.86 11.28
CA SER A 155 -11.34 -19.51 11.58
C SER A 155 -10.59 -19.32 12.92
N GLY A 156 -10.58 -20.31 13.83
CA GLY A 156 -10.03 -20.12 15.18
C GLY A 156 -8.57 -19.62 15.29
N ALA A 157 -7.64 -20.19 14.52
CA ALA A 157 -6.21 -19.86 14.67
C ALA A 157 -5.85 -18.44 14.19
N GLU A 158 -6.40 -18.00 13.06
CA GLU A 158 -6.20 -16.63 12.57
C GLU A 158 -6.86 -15.63 13.53
N GLN A 159 -8.09 -15.92 13.98
CA GLN A 159 -8.76 -15.11 14.99
C GLN A 159 -7.91 -14.94 16.26
N THR A 160 -7.43 -16.06 16.84
CA THR A 160 -6.56 -16.06 18.01
C THR A 160 -5.31 -15.21 17.77
N PHE A 161 -4.70 -15.29 16.58
CA PHE A 161 -3.55 -14.45 16.25
C PHE A 161 -3.88 -12.95 16.29
N TRP A 162 -4.94 -12.52 15.62
CA TRP A 162 -5.34 -11.11 15.62
C TRP A 162 -5.68 -10.60 17.03
N ASN A 163 -6.43 -11.40 17.79
CA ASN A 163 -6.90 -11.02 19.12
C ASN A 163 -5.76 -11.00 20.15
N ASP A 164 -5.05 -12.12 20.30
CA ASP A 164 -4.10 -12.32 21.39
C ASP A 164 -2.73 -11.74 21.05
N TRP A 165 -2.27 -11.89 19.80
CA TRP A 165 -0.95 -11.38 19.41
C TRP A 165 -1.00 -9.90 19.03
N LEU A 166 -1.91 -9.52 18.13
CA LEU A 166 -1.95 -8.15 17.60
C LEU A 166 -2.74 -7.17 18.47
N GLY A 167 -3.50 -7.65 19.46
CA GLY A 167 -4.36 -6.81 20.27
C GLY A 167 -5.37 -6.06 19.40
N LEU A 168 -5.89 -6.72 18.36
CA LEU A 168 -6.84 -6.19 17.40
C LEU A 168 -8.07 -7.09 17.32
N ALA A 169 -9.23 -6.49 17.07
CA ALA A 169 -10.41 -7.30 16.83
C ALA A 169 -10.26 -8.05 15.51
N PHE A 170 -10.61 -9.34 15.52
CA PHE A 170 -10.68 -10.13 14.32
C PHE A 170 -11.96 -9.78 13.59
N GLU A 171 -11.85 -9.35 12.34
CA GLU A 171 -13.01 -9.09 11.51
C GLU A 171 -13.56 -10.42 11.02
N ALA A 172 -14.59 -10.95 11.71
CA ALA A 172 -15.27 -12.16 11.24
C ALA A 172 -16.03 -11.91 9.93
N ASP A 173 -16.39 -10.65 9.67
CA ASP A 173 -16.97 -10.22 8.42
C ASP A 173 -15.85 -9.86 7.42
N ASN A 174 -15.38 -10.89 6.70
CA ASN A 174 -14.58 -10.74 5.49
C ASN A 174 -15.42 -10.29 4.29
N LYS A 175 -16.63 -9.75 4.48
CA LYS A 175 -17.33 -9.06 3.40
C LYS A 175 -16.40 -8.02 2.81
N ALA A 176 -16.20 -8.18 1.51
CA ALA A 176 -15.68 -7.12 0.67
C ALA A 176 -16.50 -5.86 0.94
N ILE A 177 -15.83 -4.72 1.03
CA ILE A 177 -16.53 -3.44 1.06
C ILE A 177 -17.42 -3.37 -0.20
N ASP A 178 -18.63 -2.84 -0.05
CA ASP A 178 -19.50 -2.60 -1.19
C ASP A 178 -18.81 -1.59 -2.11
N TRP A 179 -18.84 -1.86 -3.42
CA TRP A 179 -18.11 -1.07 -4.41
C TRP A 179 -18.62 0.38 -4.46
N GLU A 180 -19.90 0.59 -4.14
CA GLU A 180 -20.54 1.89 -4.02
C GLU A 180 -19.82 2.76 -2.97
N VAL A 181 -19.35 2.18 -1.86
CA VAL A 181 -18.64 2.94 -0.83
C VAL A 181 -17.31 3.49 -1.36
N LEU A 182 -16.61 2.72 -2.19
CA LEU A 182 -15.36 3.18 -2.81
C LEU A 182 -15.62 4.25 -3.87
N ARG A 183 -16.66 4.06 -4.68
CA ARG A 183 -17.09 5.03 -5.69
C ARG A 183 -17.49 6.35 -5.02
N ASP A 184 -18.42 6.31 -4.08
CA ASP A 184 -18.98 7.50 -3.44
C ASP A 184 -17.86 8.27 -2.72
N ARG A 185 -16.94 7.57 -2.04
CA ARG A 185 -15.74 8.18 -1.45
C ARG A 185 -14.84 8.86 -2.49
N ALA A 186 -14.71 8.27 -3.68
CA ALA A 186 -13.93 8.86 -4.76
C ALA A 186 -14.62 10.08 -5.37
N GLU A 187 -15.94 10.07 -5.50
CA GLU A 187 -16.69 11.23 -6.01
C GLU A 187 -16.75 12.38 -4.98
N ASP A 188 -16.89 12.07 -3.70
CA ASP A 188 -17.01 13.08 -2.63
C ASP A 188 -15.66 13.70 -2.22
N HIS A 189 -14.59 12.88 -2.19
CA HIS A 189 -13.29 13.25 -1.61
C HIS A 189 -12.09 12.88 -2.50
N GLY A 190 -12.33 12.41 -3.71
CA GLY A 190 -11.28 12.07 -4.66
C GLY A 190 -10.61 13.30 -5.26
N PHE A 191 -9.68 13.04 -6.16
CA PHE A 191 -8.93 14.05 -6.89
C PHE A 191 -9.17 13.93 -8.39
N GLN A 192 -8.71 14.90 -9.15
CA GLN A 192 -8.92 14.91 -10.59
C GLN A 192 -8.19 13.76 -11.28
N ARG A 193 -8.93 12.95 -12.06
CA ARG A 193 -8.35 11.87 -12.85
C ARG A 193 -7.29 12.39 -13.81
N GLY A 194 -6.17 11.66 -13.86
CA GLY A 194 -5.00 12.04 -14.64
C GLY A 194 -4.13 13.14 -14.02
N VAL A 195 -4.50 13.68 -12.85
CA VAL A 195 -3.66 14.59 -12.06
C VAL A 195 -3.03 13.82 -10.91
N ILE A 196 -1.71 13.90 -10.77
CA ILE A 196 -0.95 13.21 -9.73
C ILE A 196 -0.99 14.03 -8.43
N PRO A 197 -1.51 13.50 -7.31
CA PRO A 197 -1.47 14.19 -6.01
C PRO A 197 -0.04 14.40 -5.51
N ALA A 198 0.25 15.48 -4.77
CA ALA A 198 1.58 15.74 -4.20
C ALA A 198 2.14 14.59 -3.36
N GLU A 199 1.28 13.85 -2.65
CA GLU A 199 1.71 12.73 -1.81
C GLU A 199 2.17 11.51 -2.63
N ALA A 200 1.78 11.42 -3.91
CA ALA A 200 2.18 10.35 -4.82
C ALA A 200 3.59 10.60 -5.39
N LEU A 201 4.62 10.28 -4.60
CA LEU A 201 6.02 10.52 -4.95
C LEU A 201 6.60 9.47 -5.93
N ALA A 202 6.08 8.24 -5.93
CA ALA A 202 6.48 7.15 -6.82
C ALA A 202 5.31 6.70 -7.71
N LEU A 203 5.53 6.51 -9.01
CA LEU A 203 4.48 6.13 -9.96
C LEU A 203 4.74 4.76 -10.58
N VAL A 204 3.79 3.84 -10.43
CA VAL A 204 3.89 2.49 -10.99
C VAL A 204 2.65 2.15 -11.82
N LEU A 205 2.87 1.77 -13.07
CA LEU A 205 1.83 1.19 -13.92
C LEU A 205 1.71 -0.32 -13.63
N GLY A 206 0.51 -0.75 -13.23
CA GLY A 206 0.10 -2.15 -13.31
C GLY A 206 -0.56 -2.39 -14.66
N MET A 207 -0.18 -3.46 -15.36
CA MET A 207 -0.76 -3.80 -16.66
C MET A 207 -1.23 -5.24 -16.69
N ASP A 208 -2.40 -5.47 -17.29
CA ASP A 208 -2.99 -6.78 -17.46
C ASP A 208 -3.17 -7.07 -18.96
N VAL A 209 -2.76 -8.27 -19.37
CA VAL A 209 -2.69 -8.67 -20.78
C VAL A 209 -3.81 -9.66 -21.07
N GLN A 210 -4.74 -9.25 -21.92
CA GLN A 210 -5.86 -10.05 -22.39
C GLN A 210 -5.67 -10.41 -23.86
N GLY A 211 -6.52 -11.28 -24.40
CA GLY A 211 -6.38 -11.75 -25.78
C GLY A 211 -6.61 -10.68 -26.85
N ASP A 212 -7.40 -9.67 -26.54
CA ASP A 212 -7.85 -8.61 -27.46
C ASP A 212 -7.45 -7.20 -27.01
N ARG A 213 -6.76 -7.07 -25.88
CA ARG A 213 -6.37 -5.77 -25.32
C ARG A 213 -5.30 -5.90 -24.24
N VAL A 214 -4.69 -4.77 -23.91
CA VAL A 214 -3.86 -4.60 -22.71
C VAL A 214 -4.44 -3.47 -21.88
N GLU A 215 -4.84 -3.77 -20.65
CA GLU A 215 -5.33 -2.76 -19.71
C GLU A 215 -4.18 -2.24 -18.86
N TRP A 216 -4.27 -0.97 -18.45
CA TRP A 216 -3.26 -0.35 -17.59
C TRP A 216 -3.90 0.51 -16.52
N LEU A 217 -3.24 0.56 -15.36
CA LEU A 217 -3.63 1.33 -14.20
C LEU A 217 -2.43 2.07 -13.64
N LEU A 218 -2.51 3.40 -13.56
CA LEU A 218 -1.49 4.24 -12.94
C LEU A 218 -1.79 4.41 -11.45
N VAL A 219 -0.85 3.94 -10.62
CA VAL A 219 -0.95 4.06 -9.16
C VAL A 219 0.24 4.84 -8.63
N GLY A 220 -0.07 5.85 -7.81
CA GLY A 220 0.89 6.61 -7.03
C GLY A 220 1.11 6.02 -5.65
N TYR A 221 2.36 6.07 -5.19
CA TYR A 221 2.80 5.62 -3.88
C TYR A 221 3.52 6.74 -3.15
N GLY A 222 3.34 6.79 -1.83
CA GLY A 222 3.96 7.81 -0.98
C GLY A 222 4.29 7.31 0.42
N ARG A 223 4.66 8.28 1.26
CA ARG A 223 4.98 8.07 2.69
C ARG A 223 3.82 7.36 3.40
N ASN A 224 4.12 6.70 4.52
CA ASN A 224 3.11 6.01 5.33
C ASN A 224 2.27 4.98 4.55
N ARG A 225 2.86 4.36 3.51
CA ARG A 225 2.20 3.42 2.59
C ARG A 225 1.03 4.02 1.80
N TYR A 226 1.00 5.34 1.65
CA TYR A 226 0.01 6.05 0.86
C TYR A 226 -0.13 5.44 -0.53
N ARG A 227 -1.37 5.34 -1.02
CA ARG A 227 -1.67 4.85 -2.37
C ARG A 227 -2.76 5.71 -3.02
N ALA A 228 -2.58 6.05 -4.28
CA ALA A 228 -3.56 6.79 -5.07
C ALA A 228 -3.75 6.14 -6.43
N VAL A 229 -4.98 5.83 -6.81
CA VAL A 229 -5.32 5.40 -8.18
C VAL A 229 -5.59 6.64 -9.02
N ILE A 230 -4.70 6.91 -9.98
CA ILE A 230 -4.61 8.21 -10.67
C ILE A 230 -5.32 8.18 -12.02
N ASP A 231 -5.08 7.14 -12.81
CA ASP A 231 -5.65 6.99 -14.14
C ASP A 231 -5.71 5.52 -14.54
N HIS A 232 -6.58 5.20 -15.49
CA HIS A 232 -6.80 3.86 -16.04
C HIS A 232 -7.04 4.00 -17.54
N GLY A 233 -6.69 2.99 -18.31
CA GLY A 233 -7.09 2.92 -19.70
C GLY A 233 -6.83 1.57 -20.33
N VAL A 234 -7.20 1.49 -21.59
CA VAL A 234 -7.17 0.26 -22.38
C VAL A 234 -6.45 0.53 -23.68
N VAL A 235 -5.57 -0.40 -24.07
CA VAL A 235 -4.97 -0.47 -25.40
C VAL A 235 -5.60 -1.68 -26.10
N ASP A 236 -6.68 -1.42 -26.84
CA ASP A 236 -7.46 -2.39 -27.59
C ASP A 236 -7.28 -2.19 -29.11
N HIS A 237 -8.11 -2.83 -29.92
CA HIS A 237 -8.16 -2.71 -31.38
C HIS A 237 -8.33 -1.26 -31.91
N ARG A 238 -8.67 -0.27 -31.08
CA ARG A 238 -8.82 1.14 -31.45
C ARG A 238 -7.54 1.94 -31.19
N ALA A 239 -6.54 1.35 -30.55
CA ALA A 239 -5.32 2.04 -30.15
C ALA A 239 -4.58 2.60 -31.37
N GLY A 240 -4.33 3.92 -31.37
CA GLY A 240 -3.64 4.56 -32.49
C GLY A 240 -4.53 4.81 -33.71
N SER A 241 -5.83 4.54 -33.68
CA SER A 241 -6.79 4.84 -34.77
C SER A 241 -6.85 6.32 -35.19
N HIS A 242 -6.41 7.23 -34.32
CA HIS A 242 -6.29 8.67 -34.60
C HIS A 242 -5.00 9.04 -35.34
N LEU A 243 -4.05 8.11 -35.51
CA LEU A 243 -2.81 8.33 -36.24
C LEU A 243 -3.06 8.17 -37.74
N ALA A 244 -2.37 8.98 -38.55
CA ALA A 244 -2.57 8.98 -40.00
C ALA A 244 -2.16 7.65 -40.68
N ASP A 245 -1.28 6.90 -40.05
CA ASP A 245 -0.74 5.60 -40.49
C ASP A 245 -1.33 4.40 -39.73
N ALA A 246 -2.48 4.60 -39.07
CA ALA A 246 -3.15 3.56 -38.31
C ALA A 246 -3.48 2.34 -39.19
N LYS A 247 -3.06 1.16 -38.74
CA LYS A 247 -3.43 -0.13 -39.34
C LYS A 247 -4.44 -0.82 -38.45
N GLU A 248 -5.34 -1.58 -39.05
CA GLU A 248 -6.25 -2.44 -38.32
C GLU A 248 -5.46 -3.56 -37.64
N HIS A 249 -5.80 -3.84 -36.38
CA HIS A 249 -5.12 -4.81 -35.54
C HIS A 249 -6.09 -5.35 -34.49
N SER A 250 -5.86 -6.55 -33.96
CA SER A 250 -6.77 -7.21 -33.01
C SER A 250 -6.71 -6.64 -31.60
N GLY A 251 -5.63 -5.94 -31.25
CA GLY A 251 -5.37 -5.47 -29.89
C GLY A 251 -4.50 -6.43 -29.07
N HIS A 252 -4.09 -7.54 -29.68
CA HIS A 252 -3.18 -8.51 -29.09
C HIS A 252 -1.74 -7.97 -28.95
N ILE A 253 -1.09 -8.24 -27.81
CA ILE A 253 0.24 -7.70 -27.46
C ILE A 253 1.39 -8.11 -28.41
N SER A 254 1.18 -9.12 -29.26
CA SER A 254 2.17 -9.52 -30.28
C SER A 254 2.28 -8.50 -31.42
N GLU A 255 1.23 -7.72 -31.66
CA GLU A 255 1.10 -6.81 -32.80
C GLU A 255 1.97 -5.55 -32.63
N PRO A 256 2.64 -5.08 -33.71
CA PRO A 256 3.47 -3.88 -33.66
C PRO A 256 2.73 -2.62 -33.21
N GLU A 257 1.47 -2.45 -33.62
CA GLU A 257 0.62 -1.30 -33.36
C GLU A 257 0.31 -1.17 -31.86
N VAL A 258 -0.06 -2.28 -31.23
CA VAL A 258 -0.28 -2.40 -29.78
C VAL A 258 1.01 -2.10 -29.03
N ARG A 259 2.13 -2.71 -29.43
CA ARG A 259 3.44 -2.47 -28.81
C ARG A 259 3.87 -1.00 -28.91
N ALA A 260 3.63 -0.36 -30.05
CA ALA A 260 3.91 1.07 -30.23
C ALA A 260 3.01 1.94 -29.33
N ALA A 261 1.75 1.56 -29.12
CA ALA A 261 0.87 2.22 -28.17
C ALA A 261 1.35 2.07 -26.72
N LEU A 262 1.83 0.87 -26.33
CA LEU A 262 2.46 0.66 -25.03
C LEU A 262 3.74 1.47 -24.87
N ASP A 263 4.57 1.57 -25.91
CA ASP A 263 5.80 2.38 -25.89
C ASP A 263 5.47 3.88 -25.70
N ARG A 264 4.41 4.37 -26.35
CA ARG A 264 3.88 5.73 -26.11
C ARG A 264 3.35 5.89 -24.69
N LEU A 265 2.68 4.88 -24.13
CA LEU A 265 2.21 4.91 -22.74
C LEU A 265 3.37 5.05 -21.74
N LEU A 266 4.51 4.40 -21.98
CA LEU A 266 5.71 4.57 -21.16
C LEU A 266 6.29 5.99 -21.19
N GLN A 267 6.01 6.75 -22.24
CA GLN A 267 6.44 8.13 -22.43
C GLN A 267 5.33 9.14 -22.08
N ARG A 268 4.11 8.66 -21.80
CA ARG A 268 2.99 9.53 -21.47
C ARG A 268 3.29 10.33 -20.21
N GLU A 269 3.00 11.62 -20.31
CA GLU A 269 3.14 12.57 -19.22
C GLU A 269 1.77 12.82 -18.58
N TRP A 270 1.74 12.79 -17.26
CA TRP A 270 0.63 13.25 -16.44
C TRP A 270 1.06 14.52 -15.71
N LEU A 271 0.11 15.42 -15.48
CA LEU A 271 0.36 16.60 -14.66
C LEU A 271 0.26 16.21 -13.19
N ASP A 272 1.10 16.77 -12.34
CA ASP A 272 0.84 16.77 -10.90
C ASP A 272 0.03 17.99 -10.47
N ASP A 273 -0.34 18.04 -9.19
CA ASP A 273 -1.11 19.13 -8.60
C ASP A 273 -0.45 20.52 -8.68
N ALA A 274 0.86 20.57 -8.90
CA ALA A 274 1.62 21.79 -9.17
C ALA A 274 1.80 22.07 -10.67
N GLY A 275 1.16 21.29 -11.55
CA GLY A 275 1.21 21.44 -13.00
C GLY A 275 2.50 20.90 -13.64
N ARG A 276 3.34 20.17 -12.90
CA ARG A 276 4.59 19.60 -13.43
C ARG A 276 4.30 18.30 -14.16
N LYS A 277 5.05 18.04 -15.22
CA LYS A 277 4.90 16.82 -16.03
C LYS A 277 5.71 15.68 -15.44
N ARG A 278 5.06 14.53 -15.28
CA ARG A 278 5.67 13.31 -14.74
C ARG A 278 5.29 12.10 -15.58
N THR A 279 6.21 11.14 -15.69
CA THR A 279 5.98 9.85 -16.36
C THR A 279 5.97 8.74 -15.33
N ALA A 280 5.45 7.56 -15.69
CA ALA A 280 5.55 6.38 -14.82
C ALA A 280 7.02 5.96 -14.61
N ASP A 281 7.41 5.78 -13.35
CA ASP A 281 8.77 5.40 -12.95
C ASP A 281 9.04 3.91 -13.19
N ARG A 282 8.01 3.08 -13.00
CA ARG A 282 8.05 1.61 -13.11
C ARG A 282 6.81 1.08 -13.80
N VAL A 283 6.96 -0.05 -14.48
CA VAL A 283 5.85 -0.81 -15.05
C VAL A 283 5.98 -2.28 -14.67
N ALA A 284 4.88 -2.84 -14.19
CA ALA A 284 4.72 -4.25 -13.88
C ALA A 284 3.57 -4.81 -14.72
N ILE A 285 3.92 -5.63 -15.72
CA ILE A 285 2.96 -6.22 -16.68
C ILE A 285 2.74 -7.69 -16.38
N ASP A 286 1.49 -8.16 -16.48
CA ASP A 286 1.19 -9.58 -16.35
C ASP A 286 1.96 -10.39 -17.38
N GLY A 287 2.69 -11.39 -16.89
CA GLY A 287 3.42 -12.35 -17.72
C GLY A 287 2.81 -13.74 -17.72
N ASN A 288 1.67 -13.94 -17.04
CA ASN A 288 1.04 -15.25 -16.93
C ASN A 288 0.31 -15.65 -18.23
N ALA A 289 -0.35 -14.70 -18.88
CA ALA A 289 -0.89 -14.85 -20.24
C ALA A 289 0.14 -14.41 -21.30
N TYR A 290 0.12 -15.06 -22.47
CA TYR A 290 0.94 -14.70 -23.64
C TYR A 290 2.43 -14.44 -23.34
N THR A 291 3.01 -15.24 -22.44
CA THR A 291 4.33 -14.99 -21.81
C THR A 291 5.45 -14.67 -22.81
N ASP A 292 5.52 -15.39 -23.93
CA ASP A 292 6.53 -15.17 -24.97
C ASP A 292 6.37 -13.80 -25.66
N ASP A 293 5.14 -13.37 -25.93
CA ASP A 293 4.85 -12.09 -26.58
C ASP A 293 5.06 -10.90 -25.66
N VAL A 294 4.64 -11.04 -24.40
CA VAL A 294 4.92 -10.06 -23.33
C VAL A 294 6.42 -9.90 -23.17
N TRP A 295 7.16 -11.01 -23.06
CA TRP A 295 8.61 -10.95 -22.93
C TRP A 295 9.29 -10.27 -24.11
N ASN A 296 8.84 -10.55 -25.33
CA ASN A 296 9.41 -9.97 -26.55
C ASN A 296 9.29 -8.44 -26.58
N TRP A 297 8.27 -7.89 -25.92
CA TRP A 297 8.15 -6.45 -25.68
C TRP A 297 8.99 -6.01 -24.48
N VAL A 298 8.84 -6.63 -23.30
CA VAL A 298 9.51 -6.24 -22.04
C VAL A 298 11.03 -6.21 -22.17
N ARG A 299 11.64 -7.18 -22.88
CA ARG A 299 13.10 -7.27 -23.03
C ARG A 299 13.73 -6.10 -23.77
N LYS A 300 12.95 -5.34 -24.55
CA LYS A 300 13.42 -4.16 -25.29
C LYS A 300 13.58 -2.93 -24.40
N HIS A 301 12.93 -2.93 -23.24
CA HIS A 301 12.96 -1.82 -22.29
C HIS A 301 14.05 -2.00 -21.23
N PRO A 302 14.49 -0.94 -20.53
CA PRO A 302 15.40 -1.07 -19.39
C PRO A 302 14.82 -1.97 -18.30
N LYS A 303 15.66 -2.79 -17.65
CA LYS A 303 15.23 -3.69 -16.54
C LYS A 303 14.69 -2.92 -15.33
N SER A 304 15.26 -1.74 -15.07
CA SER A 304 14.73 -0.82 -14.07
C SER A 304 13.32 -0.38 -14.47
N ARG A 305 13.10 -0.10 -15.74
CA ARG A 305 11.84 0.21 -16.44
C ARG A 305 10.69 -0.79 -16.25
N VAL A 306 10.94 -1.86 -17.00
CA VAL A 306 10.16 -3.01 -17.48
C VAL A 306 10.23 -4.29 -16.66
N ILE A 307 9.24 -4.69 -15.85
CA ILE A 307 9.22 -6.03 -15.25
C ILE A 307 7.96 -6.83 -15.60
N MET A 308 8.10 -8.15 -15.66
CA MET A 308 6.99 -9.09 -15.72
C MET A 308 6.67 -9.61 -14.33
N VAL A 309 5.39 -9.80 -14.06
CA VAL A 309 4.87 -10.22 -12.78
C VAL A 309 3.77 -11.26 -12.98
N ARG A 310 3.60 -12.17 -12.03
CA ARG A 310 2.49 -13.13 -12.01
C ARG A 310 2.04 -13.40 -10.58
N GLY A 311 0.75 -13.64 -10.40
CA GLY A 311 0.20 -14.04 -9.11
C GLY A 311 0.62 -15.45 -8.73
N GLY A 312 1.13 -15.62 -7.51
CA GLY A 312 1.38 -16.91 -6.88
C GLY A 312 0.20 -17.36 -6.02
N ASN A 313 -0.01 -18.68 -5.94
CA ASN A 313 -1.12 -19.29 -5.20
C ASN A 313 -0.72 -19.78 -3.79
N THR A 314 0.50 -19.49 -3.35
CA THR A 314 1.02 -19.94 -2.04
C THR A 314 0.91 -18.80 -1.04
N GLU A 315 0.01 -18.91 -0.06
CA GLU A 315 -0.23 -17.85 0.94
C GLU A 315 1.00 -17.60 1.83
N ALA A 316 1.75 -18.64 2.19
CA ALA A 316 2.97 -18.51 3.01
C ALA A 316 4.21 -17.97 2.25
N ALA A 317 4.09 -17.65 0.96
CA ALA A 317 5.22 -17.15 0.18
C ALA A 317 5.56 -15.69 0.55
N PRO A 318 6.84 -15.27 0.42
CA PRO A 318 7.21 -13.86 0.57
C PRO A 318 6.39 -12.95 -0.37
N PRO A 319 6.25 -11.64 -0.05
CA PRO A 319 5.46 -10.70 -0.85
C PRO A 319 5.79 -10.72 -2.34
N ILE A 320 7.07 -10.83 -2.69
CA ILE A 320 7.54 -10.98 -4.07
C ILE A 320 8.83 -11.80 -4.12
N VAL A 321 8.92 -12.72 -5.07
CA VAL A 321 10.10 -13.56 -5.30
C VAL A 321 10.41 -13.64 -6.79
N GLN A 322 11.67 -13.83 -7.14
CA GLN A 322 12.03 -14.08 -8.53
C GLN A 322 11.43 -15.41 -9.00
N THR A 323 10.78 -15.41 -10.16
CA THR A 323 10.17 -16.61 -10.73
C THR A 323 11.25 -17.63 -11.08
N LYS A 324 11.11 -18.86 -10.55
CA LYS A 324 11.94 -20.02 -10.91
C LYS A 324 11.16 -20.94 -11.84
N GLU A 325 11.72 -21.24 -13.00
CA GLU A 325 11.26 -22.28 -13.92
C GLU A 325 11.82 -23.65 -13.52
N TYR A 326 10.93 -24.64 -13.46
CA TYR A 326 11.27 -26.05 -13.21
C TYR A 326 10.91 -26.90 -14.44
N ASP A 327 11.64 -27.97 -14.69
CA ASP A 327 11.26 -28.97 -15.68
C ASP A 327 10.13 -29.89 -15.16
N ARG A 328 9.60 -30.74 -16.05
CA ARG A 328 8.59 -31.75 -15.71
C ARG A 328 9.04 -32.74 -14.62
N LYS A 329 10.34 -32.80 -14.31
CA LYS A 329 10.96 -33.66 -13.29
C LYS A 329 11.34 -32.87 -12.03
N GLY A 330 10.93 -31.60 -11.91
CA GLY A 330 11.21 -30.74 -10.75
C GLY A 330 12.64 -30.19 -10.69
N LYS A 331 13.47 -30.36 -11.73
CA LYS A 331 14.82 -29.76 -11.76
C LYS A 331 14.76 -28.31 -12.25
N PRO A 332 15.56 -27.39 -11.67
CA PRO A 332 15.62 -26.02 -12.13
C PRO A 332 16.10 -25.96 -13.59
N LYS A 333 15.33 -25.29 -14.46
CA LYS A 333 15.70 -25.06 -15.85
C LYS A 333 16.60 -23.83 -16.00
N LYS A 334 17.29 -23.74 -17.16
CA LYS A 334 17.88 -22.48 -17.63
C LYS A 334 16.75 -21.48 -17.76
N GLN A 335 16.78 -20.49 -16.88
CA GLN A 335 15.69 -19.54 -16.74
C GLN A 335 15.62 -18.64 -17.98
N LYS A 336 14.59 -18.81 -18.79
CA LYS A 336 14.40 -18.02 -20.02
C LYS A 336 14.16 -16.54 -19.69
N TRP A 337 13.53 -16.28 -18.54
CA TRP A 337 12.98 -14.98 -18.14
C TRP A 337 13.59 -14.37 -16.87
N SER A 338 14.49 -15.12 -16.18
CA SER A 338 14.76 -14.97 -14.74
C SER A 338 15.06 -13.57 -14.26
N SER A 339 15.77 -12.77 -15.04
CA SER A 339 16.19 -11.47 -14.51
C SER A 339 15.01 -10.52 -14.32
N ARG A 340 13.87 -10.70 -15.01
CA ARG A 340 12.77 -9.72 -15.03
C ARG A 340 11.39 -10.28 -14.69
N PHE A 341 11.27 -11.58 -14.41
CA PHE A 341 9.99 -12.21 -14.10
C PHE A 341 9.90 -12.54 -12.60
N PHE A 342 8.88 -12.00 -11.94
CA PHE A 342 8.65 -12.15 -10.52
C PHE A 342 7.28 -12.78 -10.25
N THR A 343 7.19 -13.59 -9.20
CA THR A 343 5.94 -14.10 -8.65
C THR A 343 5.64 -13.32 -7.38
N PHE A 344 4.47 -12.69 -7.27
CA PHE A 344 4.04 -12.02 -6.04
C PHE A 344 2.98 -12.82 -5.31
N ASN A 345 2.85 -12.62 -4.00
CA ASN A 345 1.83 -13.27 -3.19
C ASN A 345 0.48 -12.58 -3.40
N ALA A 346 -0.32 -13.11 -4.33
CA ALA A 346 -1.59 -12.52 -4.73
C ALA A 346 -2.60 -12.50 -3.58
N SER A 347 -2.66 -13.57 -2.77
CA SER A 347 -3.59 -13.63 -1.63
C SER A 347 -3.25 -12.54 -0.60
N ALA A 348 -1.97 -12.43 -0.19
CA ALA A 348 -1.55 -11.41 0.77
C ALA A 348 -1.78 -9.99 0.26
N PHE A 349 -1.58 -9.74 -1.04
CA PHE A 349 -1.85 -8.44 -1.65
C PHE A 349 -3.34 -8.12 -1.69
N LYS A 350 -4.21 -9.08 -2.03
CA LYS A 350 -5.67 -8.92 -1.99
C LYS A 350 -6.16 -8.65 -0.55
N ILE A 351 -5.67 -9.39 0.44
CA ILE A 351 -5.97 -9.13 1.87
C ILE A 351 -5.58 -7.69 2.25
N ARG A 352 -4.36 -7.27 1.88
CA ARG A 352 -3.89 -5.92 2.16
C ARG A 352 -4.78 -4.86 1.48
N LEU A 353 -5.13 -5.08 0.22
CA LEU A 353 -5.94 -4.16 -0.57
C LEU A 353 -7.33 -3.98 0.05
N TYR A 354 -8.02 -5.08 0.38
CA TYR A 354 -9.34 -5.02 1.03
C TYR A 354 -9.30 -4.33 2.39
N ARG A 355 -8.23 -4.53 3.16
CA ARG A 355 -8.04 -3.80 4.41
C ARG A 355 -7.78 -2.31 4.17
N ASP A 356 -7.01 -1.97 3.15
CA ASP A 356 -6.74 -0.58 2.76
C ASP A 356 -8.03 0.12 2.27
N TYR A 357 -8.93 -0.62 1.61
CA TYR A 357 -10.26 -0.13 1.20
C TYR A 357 -11.17 0.26 2.36
N LYS A 358 -11.16 -0.51 3.45
CA LYS A 358 -11.98 -0.26 4.66
C LYS A 358 -11.56 0.99 5.44
N LYS A 359 -10.41 1.60 5.14
CA LYS A 359 -9.92 2.80 5.82
C LYS A 359 -10.66 4.03 5.30
N ASP A 360 -11.23 4.79 6.21
CA ASP A 360 -11.99 6.02 5.95
C ASP A 360 -11.20 7.29 6.26
N ASP A 361 -10.23 7.20 7.16
CA ASP A 361 -9.37 8.32 7.58
C ASP A 361 -8.09 8.42 6.73
N PRO A 362 -7.86 9.56 6.03
CA PRO A 362 -6.68 9.82 5.21
C PRO A 362 -5.33 9.74 5.93
N GLU A 363 -5.29 9.94 7.24
CA GLU A 363 -4.04 9.87 8.02
C GLU A 363 -3.62 8.44 8.34
N GLN A 364 -4.52 7.46 8.16
CA GLN A 364 -4.20 6.06 8.41
C GLN A 364 -3.19 5.53 7.40
N ALA A 365 -2.20 4.79 7.92
CA ALA A 365 -1.19 4.15 7.09
C ALA A 365 -1.84 3.20 6.09
N GLY A 366 -1.52 3.34 4.80
CA GLY A 366 -2.14 2.54 3.75
C GLY A 366 -3.55 2.96 3.37
N TYR A 367 -4.02 4.16 3.76
CA TYR A 367 -5.22 4.74 3.18
C TYR A 367 -5.07 4.88 1.66
N MET A 368 -6.13 4.54 0.94
CA MET A 368 -6.13 4.48 -0.52
C MET A 368 -7.09 5.52 -1.10
N ARG A 369 -6.52 6.46 -1.86
CA ARG A 369 -7.26 7.48 -2.61
C ARG A 369 -7.57 7.02 -4.02
N PHE A 370 -8.67 7.51 -4.55
CA PHE A 370 -9.09 7.28 -5.92
C PHE A 370 -9.35 8.63 -6.57
N ALA A 371 -8.96 8.78 -7.83
CA ALA A 371 -9.49 9.86 -8.64
C ALA A 371 -10.99 9.65 -8.90
N HIS A 372 -11.72 10.75 -9.12
CA HIS A 372 -13.13 10.70 -9.51
C HIS A 372 -13.29 10.39 -11.01
N GLY A 373 -14.47 9.90 -11.42
CA GLY A 373 -14.79 9.69 -12.83
C GLY A 373 -14.23 8.40 -13.44
N PHE A 374 -14.04 7.35 -12.64
CA PHE A 374 -13.77 5.99 -13.16
C PHE A 374 -15.04 5.23 -13.58
N GLY A 375 -16.21 5.61 -13.02
CA GLY A 375 -17.48 4.94 -13.26
C GLY A 375 -17.64 3.64 -12.47
N ASP A 376 -18.87 3.10 -12.44
CA ASP A 376 -19.25 1.98 -11.58
C ASP A 376 -18.47 0.68 -11.87
N ASP A 377 -18.27 0.35 -13.15
CA ASP A 377 -17.59 -0.87 -13.59
C ASP A 377 -16.18 -1.00 -12.98
N PHE A 378 -15.46 0.12 -12.87
CA PHE A 378 -14.14 0.14 -12.25
C PHE A 378 -14.17 -0.37 -10.81
N TYR A 379 -15.08 0.16 -9.99
CA TYR A 379 -15.18 -0.21 -8.58
C TYR A 379 -15.75 -1.62 -8.39
N GLN A 380 -16.69 -2.03 -9.25
CA GLN A 380 -17.22 -3.39 -9.26
C GLN A 380 -16.12 -4.42 -9.54
N GLN A 381 -15.19 -4.12 -10.45
CA GLN A 381 -14.02 -4.94 -10.73
C GLN A 381 -12.96 -4.85 -9.62
N ALA A 382 -12.79 -3.68 -9.01
CA ALA A 382 -11.84 -3.47 -7.90
C ALA A 382 -12.19 -4.29 -6.65
N THR A 383 -13.47 -4.66 -6.48
CA THR A 383 -13.99 -5.48 -5.37
C THR A 383 -14.63 -6.78 -5.85
N SER A 384 -14.25 -7.31 -7.02
CA SER A 384 -14.97 -8.41 -7.66
C SER A 384 -14.72 -9.79 -7.03
N GLU A 385 -13.65 -9.95 -6.25
CA GLU A 385 -13.29 -11.23 -5.62
C GLU A 385 -13.59 -11.26 -4.13
N ALA A 386 -14.16 -12.35 -3.64
CA ALA A 386 -14.37 -12.59 -2.21
C ALA A 386 -13.53 -13.77 -1.73
N ARG A 387 -13.04 -13.69 -0.49
CA ARG A 387 -12.33 -14.78 0.16
C ARG A 387 -13.36 -15.73 0.80
N VAL A 388 -13.51 -16.93 0.23
CA VAL A 388 -14.51 -17.91 0.68
C VAL A 388 -13.86 -19.14 1.31
N PRO A 389 -14.45 -19.72 2.37
CA PRO A 389 -14.00 -20.99 2.91
C PRO A 389 -14.33 -22.14 1.96
N GLU A 390 -13.35 -22.98 1.68
CA GLU A 390 -13.49 -24.20 0.89
C GLU A 390 -12.95 -25.38 1.71
N LYS A 391 -13.76 -26.43 1.85
CA LYS A 391 -13.32 -27.66 2.53
C LYS A 391 -12.44 -28.48 1.58
N THR A 392 -11.22 -28.76 2.00
CA THR A 392 -10.31 -29.68 1.31
C THR A 392 -10.79 -31.13 1.45
N ARG A 393 -10.28 -32.02 0.59
CA ARG A 393 -10.57 -33.47 0.64
C ARG A 393 -10.16 -34.14 1.96
N SER A 394 -9.21 -33.55 2.69
CA SER A 394 -8.77 -34.02 4.01
C SER A 394 -9.58 -33.45 5.18
N GLY A 395 -10.60 -32.62 4.90
CA GLY A 395 -11.50 -32.03 5.90
C GLY A 395 -11.05 -30.68 6.47
N HIS A 396 -9.89 -30.15 6.08
CA HIS A 396 -9.40 -28.83 6.50
C HIS A 396 -10.08 -27.72 5.70
N THR A 397 -10.40 -26.59 6.32
CA THR A 397 -10.95 -25.41 5.65
C THR A 397 -9.81 -24.54 5.12
N ARG A 398 -9.66 -24.48 3.80
CA ARG A 398 -8.78 -23.48 3.17
C ARG A 398 -9.60 -22.29 2.73
N TYR A 399 -9.04 -21.09 2.80
CA TYR A 399 -9.67 -19.91 2.23
C TYR A 399 -9.14 -19.67 0.82
N VAL A 400 -10.03 -19.46 -0.13
CA VAL A 400 -9.67 -19.21 -1.53
C VAL A 400 -10.37 -17.95 -2.03
N TRP A 401 -9.67 -17.16 -2.82
CA TRP A 401 -10.26 -16.04 -3.54
C TRP A 401 -11.10 -16.57 -4.70
N LYS A 402 -12.37 -16.18 -4.76
CA LYS A 402 -13.26 -16.48 -5.87
C LYS A 402 -13.81 -15.21 -6.47
N LEU A 403 -13.77 -15.15 -7.79
CA LEU A 403 -14.45 -14.13 -8.57
C LEU A 403 -15.97 -14.27 -8.41
N SER A 404 -16.63 -13.14 -8.12
CA SER A 404 -18.09 -13.06 -8.06
C SER A 404 -18.68 -13.30 -9.44
N GLU A 405 -19.83 -13.98 -9.49
CA GLU A 405 -20.49 -14.33 -10.73
C GLU A 405 -20.81 -13.09 -11.59
N GLY A 406 -20.49 -13.16 -12.88
CA GLY A 406 -20.76 -12.09 -13.85
C GLY A 406 -19.85 -10.86 -13.76
N LYS A 407 -18.88 -10.82 -12.83
CA LYS A 407 -17.93 -9.72 -12.70
C LYS A 407 -16.59 -10.04 -13.37
N ARG A 408 -15.88 -9.00 -13.78
CA ARG A 408 -14.48 -9.09 -14.20
C ARG A 408 -13.52 -8.65 -13.07
N ASN A 409 -12.23 -8.93 -13.18
CA ASN A 409 -11.25 -8.74 -12.09
C ASN A 409 -9.94 -8.07 -12.51
N GLU A 410 -9.89 -7.49 -13.71
CA GLU A 410 -8.70 -6.86 -14.26
C GLU A 410 -8.24 -5.69 -13.38
N ILE A 411 -9.17 -4.90 -12.82
CA ILE A 411 -8.80 -3.79 -11.91
C ILE A 411 -8.10 -4.29 -10.64
N ILE A 412 -8.64 -5.30 -9.95
CA ILE A 412 -8.03 -5.82 -8.72
C ILE A 412 -6.68 -6.50 -9.00
N ASP A 413 -6.53 -7.16 -10.15
CA ASP A 413 -5.28 -7.77 -10.55
C ASP A 413 -4.25 -6.70 -10.94
N MET A 414 -4.60 -5.67 -11.72
CA MET A 414 -3.70 -4.53 -12.01
C MET A 414 -3.25 -3.77 -10.76
N LEU A 415 -4.12 -3.64 -9.75
CA LEU A 415 -3.74 -3.08 -8.44
C LEU A 415 -2.66 -3.92 -7.75
N ASN A 416 -2.76 -5.24 -7.84
CA ASN A 416 -1.74 -6.15 -7.31
C ASN A 416 -0.46 -6.12 -8.15
N GLN A 417 -0.56 -6.04 -9.48
CA GLN A 417 0.59 -5.92 -10.37
C GLN A 417 1.38 -4.63 -10.09
N SER A 418 0.68 -3.50 -9.98
CA SER A 418 1.29 -2.22 -9.59
C SER A 418 1.97 -2.32 -8.22
N LEU A 419 1.30 -2.94 -7.24
CA LEU A 419 1.88 -3.15 -5.91
C LEU A 419 3.13 -4.04 -5.98
N ALA A 420 3.13 -5.09 -6.79
CA ALA A 420 4.29 -5.94 -7.03
C ALA A 420 5.47 -5.14 -7.61
N GLY A 421 5.19 -4.22 -8.56
CA GLY A 421 6.18 -3.29 -9.08
C GLY A 421 6.77 -2.37 -8.00
N ALA A 422 5.92 -1.85 -7.11
CA ALA A 422 6.35 -1.03 -5.98
C ALA A 422 7.23 -1.83 -4.99
N TYR A 423 6.83 -3.06 -4.62
CA TYR A 423 7.65 -3.96 -3.80
C TYR A 423 8.99 -4.27 -4.47
N ARG A 424 9.01 -4.56 -5.78
CA ARG A 424 10.25 -4.87 -6.49
C ARG A 424 11.21 -3.68 -6.52
N TRP A 425 10.67 -2.47 -6.59
CA TRP A 425 11.44 -1.23 -6.55
C TRP A 425 11.92 -0.89 -5.13
N GLY A 426 11.30 -1.47 -4.10
CA GLY A 426 11.65 -1.26 -2.70
C GLY A 426 10.83 -0.16 -2.02
N VAL A 427 9.79 0.35 -2.68
CA VAL A 427 8.92 1.45 -2.17
C VAL A 427 8.42 1.22 -0.74
N PRO A 428 7.95 0.02 -0.34
CA PRO A 428 7.49 -0.21 1.04
C PRO A 428 8.59 -0.07 2.10
N TYR A 429 9.85 -0.09 1.69
CA TYR A 429 11.04 -0.10 2.54
C TYR A 429 11.78 1.24 2.51
N TRP A 430 11.30 2.21 1.75
CA TRP A 430 11.96 3.49 1.65
C TRP A 430 11.90 4.29 2.94
N THR A 431 13.03 4.89 3.25
CA THR A 431 13.24 5.74 4.42
C THR A 431 12.63 7.13 4.18
N ASP A 432 12.36 7.89 5.25
CA ASP A 432 11.88 9.27 5.10
C ASP A 432 12.87 10.14 4.30
N GLU A 433 14.17 9.88 4.45
CA GLU A 433 15.25 10.57 3.73
C GLU A 433 15.21 10.25 2.22
N GLU A 434 14.95 8.99 1.84
CA GLU A 434 14.74 8.62 0.44
C GLU A 434 13.48 9.27 -0.13
N TRP A 435 12.40 9.34 0.65
CA TRP A 435 11.19 10.06 0.26
C TRP A 435 11.44 11.56 0.09
N ASP A 436 12.22 12.17 0.97
CA ASP A 436 12.63 13.58 0.89
C ASP A 436 13.48 13.83 -0.36
N ALA A 437 14.46 12.97 -0.66
CA ALA A 437 15.27 13.08 -1.86
C ALA A 437 14.43 13.00 -3.15
N ILE A 438 13.40 12.14 -3.18
CA ILE A 438 12.46 12.05 -4.30
C ILE A 438 11.59 13.32 -4.37
N ALA A 439 11.05 13.77 -3.26
CA ALA A 439 10.23 14.98 -3.19
C ALA A 439 11.02 16.22 -3.66
N ASP A 440 12.27 16.35 -3.25
CA ASP A 440 13.17 17.43 -3.68
C ASP A 440 13.46 17.35 -5.18
N ARG A 441 13.76 16.15 -5.70
CA ARG A 441 13.97 15.93 -7.13
C ARG A 441 12.74 16.34 -7.94
N LEU A 442 11.54 15.97 -7.49
CA LEU A 442 10.28 16.35 -8.12
C LEU A 442 9.98 17.85 -7.96
N GLY A 443 10.36 18.45 -6.84
CA GLY A 443 10.26 19.88 -6.55
C GLY A 443 11.05 20.76 -7.52
N ARG A 444 12.13 20.23 -8.10
CA ARG A 444 12.97 20.93 -9.10
C ARG A 444 12.45 20.81 -10.53
N LEU A 445 11.40 20.03 -10.78
CA LEU A 445 10.78 19.97 -12.10
C LEU A 445 10.03 21.30 -12.34
N GLU A 446 10.34 21.98 -13.43
CA GLU A 446 9.64 23.20 -13.82
C GLU A 446 8.26 22.85 -14.40
N ALA A 447 7.24 23.59 -13.99
CA ALA A 447 5.95 23.55 -14.66
C ALA A 447 6.13 24.10 -16.09
N PRO A 448 5.42 23.57 -17.11
CA PRO A 448 5.48 24.12 -18.45
C PRO A 448 5.07 25.60 -18.39
N GLN A 449 5.95 26.52 -18.78
CA GLN A 449 5.56 27.91 -18.97
C GLN A 449 4.51 27.95 -20.07
N GLN A 450 3.29 28.36 -19.69
CA GLN A 450 2.30 28.78 -20.66
C GLN A 450 2.75 30.15 -21.17
N GLY A 451 3.60 30.14 -22.20
CA GLY A 451 3.97 31.39 -22.89
C GLY A 451 2.70 32.15 -23.27
N ASP A 452 2.72 33.45 -23.08
CA ASP A 452 1.61 34.29 -23.50
C ASP A 452 1.46 34.25 -25.03
N LEU A 453 0.38 34.84 -25.55
CA LEU A 453 0.13 34.82 -27.00
C LEU A 453 1.27 35.51 -27.78
N GLU A 454 1.93 36.49 -27.15
CA GLU A 454 3.02 37.28 -27.72
C GLU A 454 4.33 36.48 -27.76
N ASP A 455 4.63 35.67 -26.75
CA ASP A 455 5.75 34.72 -26.70
C ASP A 455 5.63 33.66 -27.81
N ARG A 456 4.41 33.17 -28.06
CA ARG A 456 4.15 32.22 -29.15
C ARG A 456 4.27 32.85 -30.54
N LEU A 457 3.90 34.12 -30.69
CA LEU A 457 4.07 34.89 -31.93
C LEU A 457 5.55 35.23 -32.16
N ASN A 458 6.28 35.58 -31.10
CA ASN A 458 7.71 35.90 -31.17
C ASN A 458 8.58 34.66 -31.45
N GLN A 459 8.21 33.46 -30.95
CA GLN A 459 8.91 32.21 -31.29
C GLN A 459 8.81 31.84 -32.78
N ILE A 460 7.77 32.29 -33.49
CA ILE A 460 7.65 32.12 -34.95
C ILE A 460 8.58 33.11 -35.68
N ALA A 461 8.80 34.30 -35.12
CA ALA A 461 9.61 35.35 -35.72
C ALA A 461 11.13 35.17 -35.51
N VAL A 462 11.58 34.48 -34.44
CA VAL A 462 13.00 34.42 -34.03
C VAL A 462 13.79 33.26 -34.67
N LYS A 463 13.26 32.55 -35.68
CA LYS A 463 14.07 31.64 -36.53
C LYS A 463 14.96 32.44 -37.50
N THR A 464 15.91 33.23 -36.98
CA THR A 464 17.06 33.73 -37.74
C THR A 464 18.24 34.04 -36.80
N GLU A 465 19.16 33.07 -36.75
CA GLU A 465 20.55 33.10 -36.23
C GLU A 465 20.85 33.33 -34.73
N PRO A 466 21.96 32.74 -34.22
CA PRO A 466 22.21 32.62 -32.79
C PRO A 466 23.19 33.69 -32.27
N ALA A 467 22.89 34.26 -31.10
CA ALA A 467 23.86 35.03 -30.34
C ALA A 467 23.97 34.50 -28.91
N ALA A 468 25.21 34.23 -28.51
CA ALA A 468 25.62 33.82 -27.18
C ALA A 468 25.46 34.95 -26.15
N GLY A 469 25.09 34.61 -24.92
CA GLY A 469 25.10 35.56 -23.81
C GLY A 469 24.68 34.89 -22.50
N GLN A 470 25.66 34.69 -21.62
CA GLN A 470 25.50 34.22 -20.24
C GLN A 470 24.66 35.22 -19.42
N SER A 471 23.80 34.72 -18.53
CA SER A 471 23.41 35.50 -17.35
C SER A 471 23.32 34.59 -16.13
N ALA A 472 23.93 35.04 -15.04
CA ALA A 472 23.97 34.40 -13.75
C ALA A 472 22.64 34.64 -13.02
N ALA A 473 21.95 33.56 -12.63
CA ALA A 473 20.75 33.63 -11.82
C ALA A 473 21.12 33.61 -10.33
N ALA A 474 20.69 34.63 -9.60
CA ALA A 474 20.78 34.68 -8.15
C ALA A 474 19.77 33.69 -7.52
N GLU A 475 20.25 32.78 -6.68
CA GLU A 475 19.44 31.83 -5.91
C GLU A 475 18.51 32.56 -4.94
N GLN A 476 17.22 32.62 -5.27
CA GLN A 476 16.18 32.90 -4.29
C GLN A 476 15.69 31.57 -3.71
N GLN A 477 15.96 31.36 -2.42
CA GLN A 477 15.59 30.14 -1.70
C GLN A 477 14.06 29.97 -1.67
N SER A 478 13.62 28.77 -2.09
CA SER A 478 12.21 28.39 -2.10
C SER A 478 11.57 28.48 -0.70
N PRO A 479 10.29 28.91 -0.59
CA PRO A 479 9.53 28.93 0.66
C PRO A 479 9.51 27.57 1.41
N LEU A 480 9.69 26.46 0.67
CA LEU A 480 9.77 25.11 1.22
C LEU A 480 11.10 24.83 1.92
N VAL A 481 12.21 25.40 1.44
CA VAL A 481 13.52 25.35 2.10
C VAL A 481 13.50 26.18 3.38
N ALA A 482 12.85 27.35 3.35
CA ALA A 482 12.61 28.15 4.56
C ALA A 482 11.73 27.40 5.59
N ALA A 483 10.72 26.64 5.13
CA ALA A 483 9.90 25.81 6.00
C ALA A 483 10.68 24.60 6.58
N ALA A 484 11.55 23.97 5.79
CA ALA A 484 12.42 22.88 6.24
C ALA A 484 13.46 23.36 7.27
N LEU A 485 14.09 24.52 7.02
CA LEU A 485 15.01 25.16 7.95
C LEU A 485 14.31 25.65 9.22
N ALA A 486 13.08 26.17 9.13
CA ALA A 486 12.27 26.53 10.29
C ALA A 486 11.86 25.31 11.13
N ARG A 487 11.67 24.13 10.51
CA ARG A 487 11.44 22.86 11.23
C ARG A 487 12.71 22.35 11.88
N ALA A 488 13.86 22.42 11.20
CA ALA A 488 15.16 22.08 11.76
C ALA A 488 15.53 22.98 12.96
N ALA A 489 15.23 24.28 12.89
CA ALA A 489 15.44 25.22 13.98
C ALA A 489 14.54 24.94 15.20
N ARG A 490 13.28 24.54 14.98
CA ARG A 490 12.37 24.11 16.07
C ARG A 490 12.80 22.79 16.70
N ALA A 491 13.41 21.88 15.93
CA ALA A 491 13.98 20.64 16.44
C ALA A 491 15.24 20.92 17.30
N ALA A 492 16.09 21.85 16.88
CA ALA A 492 17.27 22.27 17.64
C ALA A 492 16.90 22.99 18.96
N GLN A 493 15.79 23.74 18.99
CA GLN A 493 15.28 24.36 20.22
C GLN A 493 14.61 23.39 21.19
N ARG A 494 14.16 22.21 20.72
CA ARG A 494 13.61 21.15 21.57
C ARG A 494 14.67 20.23 22.20
N ASN A 495 15.92 20.32 21.74
CA ASN A 495 17.07 19.59 22.24
C ASN A 495 18.00 20.47 23.13
N ARG A 496 17.46 21.52 23.74
CA ARG A 496 18.09 22.25 24.85
C ARG A 496 17.28 22.08 26.12
#